data_AF-A0A533SDZ2-F1
#
_entry.id   AF-A0A533SDZ2-F1
#
_cell.length_a   1.000
_cell.length_b   1.000
_cell.length_c   1.000
_cell.angle_alpha   90.00
_cell.angle_beta   90.00
_cell.angle_gamma   90.00
#
_symmetry.space_group_name_H-M   'P 1'
#
loop_
_entity.id
_entity.type
_entity.pdbx_description
1 polymer ?
#
loop_
_entity_poly.entity_id
_entity_poly.type
_entity_poly.pdbx_seq_one_letter_code
_entity_poly.pdbx_strand_id
1 'polypeptide(L)' 'EDGSRRTTRYDIDMTKCIYCGMCEEACPVDAIVEGPNFEFATETREELMYDKDRLLANGDRWEAEIAKRLELDAPYR' A
#
# COMPACT_ATOMS: atom_id res chain seq x y z
N GLU A 1 -13.77 -16.83 -14.87
CA GLU A 1 -13.61 -16.19 -13.55
C GLU A 1 -13.61 -17.29 -12.50
N ASP A 2 -12.71 -17.24 -11.54
CA ASP A 2 -12.57 -18.23 -10.46
C ASP A 2 -13.59 -18.03 -9.32
N GLY A 3 -14.54 -17.11 -9.50
CA GLY A 3 -15.53 -16.73 -8.47
C GLY A 3 -14.94 -15.88 -7.34
N SER A 4 -13.66 -15.49 -7.42
CA SER A 4 -13.01 -14.73 -6.34
C SER A 4 -13.46 -13.26 -6.32
N ARG A 5 -13.68 -12.73 -5.11
CA ARG A 5 -13.94 -11.30 -4.90
C ARG A 5 -12.62 -10.53 -4.94
N ARG A 6 -12.30 -9.92 -6.07
CA ARG A 6 -11.11 -9.05 -6.24
C ARG A 6 -11.51 -7.64 -6.67
N THR A 7 -10.69 -6.66 -6.30
CA THR A 7 -10.89 -5.27 -6.74
C THR A 7 -10.61 -5.15 -8.24
N THR A 8 -11.51 -4.51 -8.97
CA THR A 8 -11.28 -4.10 -10.37
C THR A 8 -10.62 -2.73 -10.46
N ARG A 9 -10.76 -1.92 -9.42
CA ARG A 9 -10.17 -0.59 -9.26
C ARG A 9 -9.77 -0.38 -7.81
N TYR A 10 -8.57 0.16 -7.59
CA TYR A 10 -8.07 0.49 -6.27
C TYR A 10 -7.05 1.62 -6.43
N ASP A 11 -7.51 2.86 -6.20
CA ASP A 11 -6.73 4.05 -6.49
C ASP A 11 -6.50 4.85 -5.21
N ILE A 12 -5.29 5.35 -5.02
CA ILE A 12 -4.91 6.22 -3.91
C ILE A 12 -4.32 7.51 -4.47
N ASP A 13 -4.95 8.63 -4.14
CA ASP A 13 -4.41 9.98 -4.39
C ASP A 13 -3.42 10.31 -3.27
N MET A 14 -2.12 10.18 -3.55
CA MET A 14 -1.05 10.42 -2.57
C MET A 14 -0.95 11.89 -2.15
N THR A 15 -1.62 12.81 -2.88
CA THR A 15 -1.71 14.23 -2.50
C THR A 15 -2.86 14.51 -1.52
N LYS A 16 -3.80 13.57 -1.37
CA LYS A 16 -4.87 13.60 -0.35
C LYS A 16 -4.58 12.69 0.84
N CYS A 17 -3.80 11.64 0.63
CA CYS A 17 -3.31 10.80 1.71
C CYS A 17 -2.55 11.66 2.73
N ILE A 18 -2.86 11.47 4.02
CA ILE A 18 -2.17 12.16 5.11
C ILE A 18 -1.19 11.24 5.85
N TYR A 19 -0.96 10.03 5.33
CA TYR A 19 0.00 9.03 5.86
C TYR A 19 -0.24 8.74 7.36
N CYS A 20 -1.49 8.46 7.72
CA CYS A 20 -1.88 8.22 9.11
C CYS A 20 -1.87 6.75 9.53
N GLY A 21 -1.64 5.80 8.63
CA GLY A 21 -1.66 4.36 8.94
C GLY A 21 -3.04 3.73 9.17
N MET A 22 -4.12 4.51 9.22
CA MET A 22 -5.47 3.96 9.50
C MET A 22 -5.95 2.93 8.48
N CYS A 23 -5.49 3.01 7.22
CA CYS A 23 -5.84 2.01 6.21
C CYS A 23 -5.18 0.65 6.47
N GLU A 24 -3.97 0.63 7.03
CA GLU A 24 -3.25 -0.59 7.43
C GLU A 24 -3.97 -1.24 8.62
N GLU A 25 -4.27 -0.47 9.66
CA GLU A 25 -5.00 -0.99 10.84
C GLU A 25 -6.42 -1.47 10.52
N ALA A 26 -7.10 -0.80 9.58
CA ALA A 26 -8.46 -1.18 9.20
C ALA A 26 -8.51 -2.44 8.31
N CYS A 27 -7.40 -2.85 7.71
CA CYS A 27 -7.40 -3.96 6.78
C CYS A 27 -7.43 -5.30 7.52
N PRO A 28 -8.47 -6.14 7.37
CA PRO A 28 -8.58 -7.39 8.14
C PRO A 28 -7.67 -8.52 7.62
N VAL A 29 -6.90 -8.27 6.56
CA VAL A 29 -6.12 -9.28 5.83
C VAL A 29 -4.76 -8.74 5.36
N ASP A 30 -4.31 -7.62 5.93
CA ASP A 30 -3.01 -6.98 5.61
C ASP A 30 -2.78 -6.72 4.11
N ALA A 31 -3.84 -6.43 3.36
CA ALA A 31 -3.74 -6.20 1.90
C ALA A 31 -3.18 -4.82 1.53
N ILE A 32 -3.35 -3.82 2.38
CA ILE A 32 -2.79 -2.48 2.21
C ILE A 32 -1.95 -2.17 3.46
N VAL A 33 -0.74 -1.66 3.23
CA VAL A 33 0.26 -1.35 4.26
C VAL A 33 1.05 -0.10 3.87
N GLU A 34 1.49 0.67 4.85
CA GLU A 34 2.40 1.80 4.62
C GLU A 34 3.86 1.31 4.58
N GLY A 35 4.34 1.08 3.35
CA GLY A 35 5.72 0.67 3.08
C GLY A 35 6.77 1.65 3.61
N PRO A 36 8.05 1.23 3.70
CA PRO A 36 9.11 2.03 4.33
C PRO A 36 9.64 3.18 3.45
N ASN A 37 9.26 3.21 2.18
CA ASN A 37 9.82 4.16 1.21
C ASN A 37 9.21 5.56 1.38
N PHE A 38 10.07 6.55 1.63
CA PHE A 38 9.70 7.97 1.69
C PHE A 38 10.29 8.79 0.52
N GLU A 39 11.25 8.23 -0.23
CA GLU A 39 11.96 8.91 -1.32
C GLU A 39 11.26 8.65 -2.67
N PHE A 40 10.05 9.19 -2.83
CA PHE A 40 9.25 9.02 -4.05
C PHE A 40 8.71 10.35 -4.59
N ALA A 41 9.42 11.45 -4.37
CA ALA A 41 9.08 12.72 -5.01
C ALA A 41 9.02 12.56 -6.54
N THR A 42 8.04 13.21 -7.16
CA THR A 42 7.79 13.16 -8.60
C THR A 42 7.75 14.57 -9.18
N GLU A 43 7.92 14.67 -10.50
CA GLU A 43 7.94 15.95 -11.20
C GLU A 43 6.53 16.45 -11.55
N THR A 44 5.56 15.52 -11.65
CA THR A 44 4.15 15.84 -11.95
C THR A 44 3.21 15.31 -10.87
N ARG A 45 2.02 15.92 -10.78
CA ARG A 45 0.99 15.55 -9.80
C ARG A 45 0.34 14.22 -10.16
N GLU A 46 0.18 13.95 -11.45
CA GLU A 46 -0.46 12.75 -11.98
C GLU A 46 0.33 11.50 -11.59
N GLU A 47 1.66 11.62 -11.45
CA GLU A 47 2.49 10.55 -10.94
C GLU A 47 2.20 10.20 -9.47
N LEU A 48 1.54 11.08 -8.70
CA LEU A 48 1.10 10.83 -7.32
C LEU A 48 -0.35 10.28 -7.24
N MET A 49 -0.97 9.99 -8.39
CA MET A 49 -2.26 9.30 -8.48
C MET A 49 -1.98 7.82 -8.72
N TYR A 50 -1.91 7.03 -7.65
CA TYR A 50 -1.54 5.62 -7.75
C TYR A 50 -2.78 4.79 -8.07
N ASP A 51 -2.68 3.97 -9.11
CA ASP A 51 -3.66 2.95 -9.43
C ASP A 51 -3.27 1.59 -8.80
N LYS A 52 -4.13 0.59 -9.02
CA LYS A 52 -3.94 -0.75 -8.47
C LYS A 52 -2.61 -1.37 -8.92
N ASP A 53 -2.24 -1.19 -10.18
CA ASP A 53 -1.05 -1.81 -10.76
C ASP A 53 0.23 -1.19 -10.16
N ARG A 54 0.24 0.13 -9.97
CA ARG A 54 1.35 0.82 -9.29
C ARG A 54 1.48 0.42 -7.82
N LEU A 55 0.35 0.23 -7.12
CA LEU A 55 0.36 -0.23 -5.72
C LEU A 55 0.86 -1.67 -5.59
N LEU A 56 0.44 -2.57 -6.49
CA LEU A 56 0.95 -3.94 -6.54
C LEU A 56 2.45 -3.97 -6.85
N ALA A 57 2.92 -3.18 -7.83
CA ALA A 57 4.33 -3.10 -8.17
C ALA A 57 5.20 -2.56 -7.01
N ASN A 58 4.65 -1.67 -6.18
CA ASN A 58 5.32 -1.24 -4.95
C ASN A 58 5.37 -2.35 -3.90
N GLY A 59 4.28 -3.11 -3.74
CA GLY A 59 4.25 -4.29 -2.88
C GLY A 59 5.33 -5.30 -3.27
N ASP A 60 5.36 -5.70 -4.54
CA ASP A 60 6.36 -6.64 -5.07
C ASP A 60 7.80 -6.14 -4.85
N ARG A 61 8.04 -4.83 -4.99
CA ARG A 61 9.37 -4.24 -4.78
C ARG A 61 9.81 -4.28 -3.31
N TRP A 62 8.89 -4.05 -2.38
CA TRP A 62 9.20 -3.85 -0.95
C TRP A 62 8.80 -5.02 -0.05
N GLU A 63 8.26 -6.11 -0.61
CA GLU A 63 7.70 -7.24 0.11
C GLU A 63 8.60 -7.77 1.21
N ALA A 64 9.90 -7.96 0.94
CA ALA A 64 10.83 -8.49 1.93
C ALA A 64 10.97 -7.60 3.19
N GLU A 65 10.97 -6.27 3.00
CA GLU A 65 11.09 -5.32 4.12
C GLU A 65 9.74 -5.12 4.81
N ILE A 66 8.65 -5.09 4.05
CA ILE A 66 7.28 -5.03 4.57
C ILE A 66 7.02 -6.25 5.45
N ALA A 67 7.24 -7.47 4.95
CA ALA A 67 7.01 -8.71 5.69
C ALA A 67 7.79 -8.75 7.00
N LYS A 68 9.06 -8.31 6.98
CA LYS A 68 9.88 -8.20 8.19
C LYS A 68 9.32 -7.18 9.19
N ARG A 69 8.85 -6.02 8.73
CA ARG A 69 8.21 -5.00 9.59
C ARG A 69 6.93 -5.54 10.21
N LEU A 70 6.08 -6.21 9.43
CA LEU A 70 4.84 -6.83 9.92
C LEU A 70 5.14 -7.89 10.99
N GLU A 71 6.13 -8.75 10.77
CA GLU A 71 6.52 -9.77 11.75
C GLU A 71 6.97 -9.15 13.08
N LEU A 72 7.77 -8.09 13.04
CA LEU A 72 8.27 -7.41 14.23
C LEU A 72 7.18 -6.65 14.98
N ASP A 73 6.16 -6.14 14.27
CA ASP A 73 5.12 -5.31 14.86
C ASP A 73 3.84 -6.08 15.20
N ALA A 74 3.69 -7.33 14.73
CA ALA A 74 2.57 -8.22 15.03
C ALA A 74 2.21 -8.35 16.53
N PRO A 75 3.14 -8.29 17.51
CA PRO A 75 2.79 -8.33 18.93
C PRO A 75 2.04 -7.09 19.45
N TYR A 76 2.05 -5.98 18.71
CA TYR A 76 1.51 -4.68 19.14
C TYR A 76 0.25 -4.26 18.37
N ARG A 77 -0.25 -5.13 17.49
CA ARG A 77 -1.39 -4.90 16.59
C ARG A 77 -2.52 -5.87 16.87
#